data_AF-A0A850DY81-F1
#
_entry.id   AF-A0A850DY81-F1
#
_cell.length_a   1.000
_cell.length_b   1.000
_cell.length_c   1.000
_cell.angle_alpha   90.00
_cell.angle_beta   90.00
_cell.angle_gamma   90.00
#
_symmetry.space_group_name_H-M   'P 1'
#
loop_
_entity.id
_entity.type
_entity.pdbx_description
1 polymer ?
#
loop_
_entity_poly.entity_id
_entity_poly.type
_entity_poly.pdbx_seq_one_letter_code
_entity_poly.pdbx_strand_id
1 'polypeptide(L)'
;MRAARTVLVLVGVLVMAFGAWTMVTTVRPERIWGLVTWLVAAVLLHDVLLSPFVVGAGLLLRRAGRSLRVWVLVTVQAAVVLGSVLALVVVPEIAAKAHGQKNPTVLPFDYTTRLLVVEGVLLAVVVAVLVVGLVLARRRRPLVAATTNR
;
A
#
# COMPACT_ATOMS: atom_id res chain seq x y z
N MET A 1 -19.35 -2.96 -25.13
CA MET A 1 -18.41 -3.69 -24.24
C MET A 1 -17.36 -4.52 -24.99
N ARG A 2 -17.69 -5.31 -26.03
CA ARG A 2 -16.69 -6.11 -26.79
C ARG A 2 -15.61 -5.26 -27.46
N ALA A 3 -15.98 -4.18 -28.14
CA ALA A 3 -15.01 -3.28 -28.79
C ALA A 3 -14.01 -2.66 -27.78
N ALA A 4 -14.51 -2.11 -26.67
CA ALA A 4 -13.65 -1.57 -25.62
C ALA A 4 -12.69 -2.62 -25.04
N ARG A 5 -13.18 -3.85 -24.78
CA ARG A 5 -12.34 -4.96 -24.31
C ARG A 5 -11.26 -5.30 -25.34
N THR A 6 -11.61 -5.42 -26.61
CA THR A 6 -10.65 -5.72 -27.68
C THR A 6 -9.60 -4.62 -27.80
N VAL A 7 -10.01 -3.34 -27.72
CA VAL A 7 -9.08 -2.20 -27.73
C VAL A 7 -8.12 -2.26 -26.54
N LEU A 8 -8.61 -2.48 -25.32
CA LEU A 8 -7.75 -2.60 -24.13
C LEU A 8 -6.75 -3.76 -24.26
N VAL A 9 -7.18 -4.92 -24.77
CA VAL A 9 -6.30 -6.07 -24.99
C VAL A 9 -5.22 -5.72 -26.03
N LEU A 10 -5.60 -5.15 -27.17
CA LEU A 10 -4.65 -4.77 -28.21
C LEU A 10 -3.64 -3.74 -27.71
N VAL A 11 -4.11 -2.70 -27.00
CA VAL A 11 -3.24 -1.69 -26.40
C VAL A 11 -2.28 -2.33 -25.40
N GLY A 12 -2.78 -3.20 -24.51
CA GLY A 12 -1.93 -3.91 -23.54
C GLY A 12 -0.86 -4.76 -24.22
N VAL A 13 -1.22 -5.51 -25.26
CA VAL A 13 -0.27 -6.33 -26.03
C VAL A 13 0.77 -5.46 -26.72
N LEU A 14 0.36 -4.34 -27.34
CA LEU A 14 1.29 -3.41 -27.99
C LEU A 14 2.28 -2.80 -26.98
N VAL A 15 1.80 -2.41 -25.80
CA VAL A 15 2.66 -1.88 -24.71
C VAL A 15 3.64 -2.95 -24.22
N MET A 16 3.20 -4.20 -24.02
CA MET A 16 4.09 -5.30 -23.63
C MET A 16 5.14 -5.60 -24.71
N ALA A 17 4.74 -5.64 -25.98
CA ALA A 17 5.65 -5.86 -27.11
C ALA A 17 6.69 -4.73 -27.20
N PHE A 18 6.26 -3.48 -27.04
CA PHE A 18 7.16 -2.33 -26.99
C PHE A 18 8.13 -2.39 -25.80
N GLY A 19 7.65 -2.80 -24.62
CA GLY A 19 8.50 -3.02 -23.45
C GLY A 19 9.54 -4.12 -23.67
N ALA A 20 9.14 -5.26 -24.26
CA ALA A 20 10.07 -6.34 -24.59
C ALA A 20 11.11 -5.90 -25.64
N TRP A 21 10.68 -5.16 -26.66
CA TRP A 21 11.57 -4.61 -27.68
C TRP A 21 12.60 -3.65 -27.09
N THR A 22 12.17 -2.69 -26.27
CA THR A 22 13.07 -1.74 -25.62
C THR A 22 14.02 -2.45 -24.66
N MET A 23 13.56 -3.47 -23.95
CA MET A 23 14.39 -4.28 -23.07
C MET A 23 15.55 -4.94 -23.82
N VAL A 24 15.29 -5.59 -24.96
CA VAL A 24 16.32 -6.30 -25.74
C VAL A 24 17.26 -5.32 -26.46
N THR A 25 16.77 -4.15 -26.87
CA THR A 25 17.55 -3.19 -27.67
C THR A 25 18.36 -2.18 -26.85
N THR A 26 17.95 -1.89 -25.61
CA THR A 26 18.57 -0.82 -24.79
C THR A 26 19.28 -1.34 -23.54
N VAL A 27 18.91 -2.51 -23.01
CA VAL A 27 19.47 -3.06 -21.78
C VAL A 27 20.61 -4.02 -22.12
N ARG A 28 21.74 -3.88 -21.42
CA ARG A 28 22.85 -4.83 -21.55
C ARG A 28 22.39 -6.25 -21.16
N PRO A 29 22.79 -7.31 -21.88
CA PRO A 29 22.32 -8.68 -21.63
C PRO A 29 22.46 -9.14 -20.18
N GLU A 30 23.57 -8.77 -19.52
CA GLU A 30 23.85 -9.08 -18.12
C GLU A 30 22.83 -8.50 -17.12
N ARG A 31 22.12 -7.42 -17.49
CA ARG A 31 21.16 -6.71 -16.63
C ARG A 31 19.71 -7.15 -16.85
N ILE A 32 19.45 -7.84 -17.96
CA ILE A 32 18.10 -8.27 -18.36
C ILE A 32 17.48 -9.17 -17.30
N TRP A 33 18.27 -10.12 -16.76
CA TRP A 33 17.81 -10.99 -15.69
C TRP A 33 17.46 -10.22 -14.42
N GLY A 34 18.33 -9.31 -13.97
CA GLY A 34 18.03 -8.47 -12.81
C GLY A 34 16.74 -7.66 -12.96
N LEU A 35 16.49 -7.12 -14.17
CA LEU A 35 15.27 -6.40 -14.47
C LEU A 35 14.02 -7.31 -14.46
N VAL A 36 14.09 -8.49 -15.09
CA VAL A 36 12.97 -9.47 -15.08
C VAL A 36 12.66 -9.90 -13.65
N THR A 37 13.69 -10.25 -12.86
CA THR A 37 13.50 -10.67 -11.48
C THR A 37 12.86 -9.55 -10.66
N TRP A 38 13.27 -8.29 -10.87
CA TRP A 38 12.66 -7.14 -10.21
C TRP A 38 11.20 -6.93 -10.62
N LEU A 39 10.87 -7.00 -11.91
CA LEU A 39 9.50 -6.87 -12.40
C LEU A 39 8.59 -7.95 -11.82
N VAL A 40 9.03 -9.21 -11.84
CA VAL A 40 8.28 -10.33 -11.26
C VAL A 40 8.14 -10.18 -9.76
N ALA A 41 9.23 -9.84 -9.04
CA ALA A 41 9.19 -9.62 -7.61
C ALA A 41 8.23 -8.48 -7.23
N ALA A 42 8.20 -7.38 -7.98
CA ALA A 42 7.29 -6.26 -7.75
C ALA A 42 5.82 -6.67 -7.91
N VAL A 43 5.48 -7.42 -8.97
CA VAL A 43 4.12 -7.93 -9.19
C VAL A 43 3.70 -8.89 -8.07
N LEU A 44 4.56 -9.85 -7.72
CA LEU A 44 4.28 -10.80 -6.64
C LEU A 44 4.11 -10.08 -5.30
N LEU A 45 4.97 -9.10 -4.99
CA LEU A 45 4.88 -8.33 -3.77
C LEU A 45 3.57 -7.52 -3.70
N HIS A 46 3.11 -6.98 -4.84
CA HIS A 46 1.84 -6.25 -4.92
C HIS A 46 0.61 -7.16 -4.77
N ASP A 47 0.55 -8.23 -5.56
CA ASP A 47 -0.65 -9.05 -5.70
C ASP A 47 -0.77 -10.12 -4.60
N VAL A 48 0.36 -10.70 -4.19
CA VAL A 48 0.40 -11.80 -3.22
C VAL A 48 0.59 -11.32 -1.79
N LEU A 49 1.24 -10.17 -1.57
CA LEU A 49 1.45 -9.66 -0.21
C LEU A 49 0.58 -8.44 0.08
N LEU A 50 0.70 -7.37 -0.70
CA LEU A 50 0.04 -6.10 -0.41
C LEU A 50 -1.49 -6.21 -0.47
N SER A 51 -2.02 -6.78 -1.55
CA SER A 51 -3.47 -6.93 -1.75
C SER A 51 -4.16 -7.75 -0.65
N PRO A 52 -3.71 -8.98 -0.33
CA PRO A 52 -4.32 -9.75 0.75
C PRO A 52 -4.05 -9.17 2.13
N PHE A 53 -2.92 -8.47 2.36
CA PHE A 53 -2.67 -7.77 3.61
C PHE A 53 -3.70 -6.64 3.82
N VAL A 54 -3.94 -5.81 2.81
CA VAL A 54 -4.94 -4.72 2.86
C VAL A 54 -6.35 -5.29 3.06
N VAL A 55 -6.71 -6.32 2.30
CA VAL A 55 -8.02 -6.98 2.42
C VAL A 55 -8.17 -7.63 3.80
N GLY A 56 -7.14 -8.34 4.27
CA GLY A 56 -7.10 -8.99 5.58
C GLY A 56 -7.21 -7.99 6.72
N ALA A 57 -6.46 -6.89 6.68
CA ALA A 57 -6.55 -5.80 7.65
C ALA A 57 -7.96 -5.20 7.66
N GLY A 58 -8.56 -4.94 6.49
CA GLY A 58 -9.94 -4.46 6.39
C GLY A 58 -10.96 -5.43 6.96
N LEU A 59 -10.81 -6.74 6.72
CA LEU A 59 -11.68 -7.80 7.24
C LEU A 59 -11.54 -7.93 8.77
N LEU A 60 -10.31 -7.96 9.29
CA LEU A 60 -10.04 -8.03 10.73
C LEU A 60 -10.62 -6.82 11.45
N LEU A 61 -10.46 -5.63 10.88
CA LEU A 61 -10.99 -4.39 11.45
C LEU A 61 -12.52 -4.36 11.44
N ARG A 62 -13.17 -4.87 10.38
CA ARG A 62 -14.64 -5.04 10.33
C ARG A 62 -15.14 -6.07 11.34
N ARG A 63 -14.40 -7.18 11.53
CA ARG A 63 -14.75 -8.25 12.47
C ARG A 63 -14.62 -7.78 13.92
N ALA A 64 -13.57 -7.03 14.24
CA ALA A 64 -13.34 -6.43 15.55
C ALA A 64 -14.27 -5.22 15.82
N GLY A 65 -14.65 -4.51 14.75
CA GLY A 65 -15.29 -3.20 14.80
C GLY A 65 -16.81 -3.20 14.64
N ARG A 66 -17.57 -4.18 15.15
CA ARG A 66 -19.06 -4.07 15.16
C ARG A 66 -19.57 -2.81 15.88
N SER A 67 -18.75 -2.17 16.72
CA SER A 67 -19.06 -0.89 17.37
C SER A 67 -18.33 0.33 16.79
N LEU A 68 -17.46 0.16 15.79
CA LEU A 68 -16.66 1.25 15.24
C LEU A 68 -17.38 1.88 14.05
N ARG A 69 -17.30 3.21 13.94
CA ARG A 69 -17.93 3.96 12.85
C ARG A 69 -17.19 3.72 11.53
N VAL A 70 -17.93 3.74 10.41
CA VAL A 70 -17.38 3.51 9.06
C VAL A 70 -16.20 4.43 8.74
N TRP A 71 -16.25 5.70 9.13
CA TRP A 71 -15.15 6.64 8.89
C TRP A 71 -13.81 6.20 9.52
N VAL A 72 -13.85 5.59 10.72
CA VAL A 72 -12.66 5.04 11.39
C VAL A 72 -12.04 3.95 10.52
N LEU A 73 -12.87 3.04 10.02
CA LEU A 73 -12.43 1.93 9.18
C LEU A 73 -11.80 2.44 7.86
N VAL A 74 -12.45 3.40 7.22
CA VAL A 74 -11.96 3.99 5.95
C VAL A 74 -10.63 4.70 6.15
N THR A 75 -10.47 5.51 7.21
CA THR A 75 -9.22 6.21 7.49
C THR A 75 -8.07 5.24 7.77
N VAL A 76 -8.31 4.20 8.58
CA VAL A 76 -7.29 3.19 8.87
C VAL A 76 -6.90 2.43 7.60
N GLN A 77 -7.88 2.02 6.79
CA GLN A 77 -7.62 1.34 5.51
C GLN A 77 -6.82 2.24 4.56
N ALA A 78 -7.17 3.52 4.44
CA ALA A 78 -6.45 4.48 3.60
C ALA A 78 -4.99 4.67 4.06
N ALA A 79 -4.77 4.81 5.37
CA ALA A 79 -3.42 4.93 5.92
C ALA A 79 -2.56 3.68 5.68
N VAL A 80 -3.15 2.49 5.86
CA VAL A 80 -2.46 1.22 5.58
C VAL A 80 -2.10 1.09 4.11
N VAL A 81 -3.02 1.40 3.20
CA VAL A 81 -2.76 1.38 1.75
C VAL A 81 -1.65 2.35 1.39
N LEU A 82 -1.73 3.59 1.89
CA LEU A 82 -0.75 4.63 1.59
C LEU A 82 0.65 4.26 2.09
N GLY A 83 0.77 3.79 3.34
CA GLY A 83 2.06 3.34 3.89
C GLY A 83 2.61 2.13 3.11
N SER A 84 1.75 1.16 2.80
CA SER A 84 2.16 -0.03 2.02
C SER A 84 2.71 0.35 0.63
N VAL A 85 2.06 1.28 -0.08
CA VAL A 85 2.51 1.75 -1.40
C VAL A 85 3.80 2.57 -1.28
N LEU A 86 3.91 3.45 -0.28
CA LEU A 86 5.12 4.23 -0.05
C LEU A 86 6.31 3.32 0.27
N ALA A 87 6.15 2.35 1.18
CA ALA A 87 7.19 1.38 1.49
C ALA A 87 7.60 0.58 0.25
N LEU A 88 6.65 0.12 -0.57
CA LEU A 88 6.92 -0.63 -1.80
C LEU A 88 7.81 0.17 -2.78
N VAL A 89 7.61 1.48 -2.88
CA VAL A 89 8.38 2.35 -3.80
C VAL A 89 9.72 2.77 -3.19
N VAL A 90 9.74 3.13 -1.90
CA VAL A 90 10.91 3.74 -1.25
C VAL A 90 11.95 2.68 -0.80
N VAL A 91 11.53 1.47 -0.45
CA VAL A 91 12.46 0.40 -0.03
C VAL A 91 13.49 0.06 -1.12
N PRO A 92 13.11 -0.10 -2.41
CA PRO A 92 14.07 -0.22 -3.50
C PRO A 92 15.04 0.96 -3.62
N GLU A 93 14.59 2.19 -3.38
CA GLU A 93 15.43 3.39 -3.42
C GLU A 93 16.49 3.38 -2.31
N ILE A 94 16.10 2.97 -1.09
CA ILE A 94 17.02 2.77 0.04
C ILE A 94 18.07 1.71 -0.31
N ALA A 95 17.63 0.57 -0.85
CA ALA A 95 18.53 -0.50 -1.28
C ALA A 95 19.48 -0.02 -2.39
N ALA A 96 18.98 0.74 -3.38
CA ALA A 96 19.78 1.30 -4.46
C ALA A 96 20.84 2.27 -3.94
N LYS A 97 20.53 3.07 -2.90
CA LYS A 97 21.50 3.95 -2.24
C LYS A 97 22.59 3.18 -1.51
N ALA A 98 22.25 2.05 -0.88
CA ALA A 98 23.22 1.21 -0.18
C ALA A 98 24.23 0.51 -1.11
N HIS A 99 23.86 0.20 -2.36
CA HIS A 99 24.75 -0.45 -3.35
C HIS A 99 25.79 0.48 -3.99
N GLY A 100 25.87 1.74 -3.57
CA GLY A 100 26.82 2.73 -4.09
C GLY A 100 26.29 3.47 -5.32
N GLN A 101 26.30 4.80 -5.25
CA GLN A 101 25.79 5.66 -6.31
C GLN A 101 26.93 6.19 -7.17
N LYS A 102 26.79 6.05 -8.48
CA LYS A 102 27.71 6.67 -9.44
C LYS A 102 27.53 8.18 -9.55
N ASN A 103 26.36 8.69 -9.16
CA ASN A 103 26.05 10.11 -9.14
C ASN A 103 25.20 10.46 -7.90
N PRO A 104 25.70 11.30 -6.98
CA PRO A 104 25.01 11.64 -5.73
C PRO A 104 23.75 12.48 -5.93
N THR A 105 23.52 13.09 -7.11
CA THR A 105 22.30 13.88 -7.36
C THR A 105 21.07 13.03 -7.69
N VAL A 106 21.24 11.73 -7.95
CA VAL A 106 20.13 10.83 -8.32
C VAL A 106 19.23 10.52 -7.12
N LEU A 107 19.82 10.41 -5.94
CA LEU A 107 19.13 10.01 -4.70
C LEU A 107 19.69 10.86 -3.54
N PRO A 108 19.44 12.19 -3.58
CA PRO A 108 20.11 13.15 -2.70
C PRO A 108 19.66 13.03 -1.24
N PHE A 109 18.48 12.45 -1.01
CA PHE A 109 17.82 12.47 0.28
C PHE A 109 18.09 11.23 1.12
N ASP A 110 17.91 11.37 2.43
CA ASP A 110 17.81 10.23 3.33
C ASP A 110 16.39 9.65 3.27
N TYR A 111 16.23 8.66 2.40
CA TYR A 111 14.96 7.98 2.17
C TYR A 111 14.53 7.11 3.35
N THR A 112 15.49 6.59 4.12
CA THR A 112 15.20 5.80 5.32
C THR A 112 14.51 6.66 6.37
N THR A 113 15.13 7.79 6.71
CA THR A 113 14.58 8.72 7.70
C THR A 113 13.23 9.28 7.23
N ARG A 114 13.11 9.65 5.95
CA ARG A 114 11.84 10.16 5.41
C ARG A 114 10.73 9.14 5.42
N LEU A 115 11.01 7.88 5.06
CA LEU A 115 10.02 6.81 5.12
C LEU A 115 9.57 6.60 6.56
N LEU A 116 10.50 6.50 7.52
CA LEU A 116 10.17 6.33 8.94
C LEU A 116 9.31 7.48 9.48
N VAL A 117 9.59 8.71 9.09
CA VAL A 117 8.78 9.88 9.49
C VAL A 117 7.37 9.76 8.94
N VAL A 118 7.20 9.46 7.64
CA VAL A 118 5.87 9.35 7.03
C VAL A 118 5.08 8.17 7.60
N GLU A 119 5.70 7.00 7.72
CA GLU A 119 5.09 5.82 8.35
C GLU A 119 4.71 6.11 9.81
N GLY A 120 5.58 6.80 10.56
CA GLY A 120 5.30 7.23 11.93
C GLY A 120 4.10 8.16 12.02
N VAL A 121 3.96 9.11 11.09
CA VAL A 121 2.81 10.01 11.00
C VAL A 121 1.54 9.23 10.66
N LEU A 122 1.58 8.31 9.68
CA LEU A 122 0.43 7.48 9.31
C LEU A 122 -0.01 6.60 10.48
N LEU A 123 0.94 5.98 11.18
CA LEU A 123 0.68 5.21 12.39
C LEU A 123 0.03 6.07 13.49
N ALA A 124 0.55 7.28 13.72
CA ALA A 124 -0.02 8.21 14.70
C ALA A 124 -1.47 8.58 14.36
N VAL A 125 -1.77 8.83 13.07
CA VAL A 125 -3.14 9.08 12.60
C VAL A 125 -4.05 7.88 12.85
N VAL A 126 -3.59 6.66 12.52
CA VAL A 126 -4.33 5.41 12.77
C VAL A 126 -4.67 5.27 14.25
N VAL A 127 -3.68 5.43 15.13
CA VAL A 127 -3.85 5.33 16.59
C VAL A 127 -4.84 6.38 17.08
N ALA A 128 -4.68 7.65 16.68
CA ALA A 128 -5.57 8.72 17.10
C ALA A 128 -7.03 8.46 16.69
N VAL A 129 -7.25 8.03 15.45
CA VAL A 129 -8.59 7.73 14.92
C VAL A 129 -9.23 6.54 15.62
N LEU A 130 -8.46 5.48 15.90
CA LEU A 130 -8.94 4.34 16.68
C LEU A 130 -9.32 4.73 18.11
N VAL A 131 -8.48 5.53 18.79
CA VAL A 131 -8.76 6.03 20.15
C VAL A 131 -10.04 6.87 20.17
N VAL A 132 -10.17 7.83 19.25
CA VAL A 132 -11.38 8.67 19.13
C VAL A 132 -12.61 7.81 18.85
N GLY A 133 -12.50 6.86 17.92
CA GLY A 133 -13.58 5.92 17.58
C GLY A 133 -14.06 5.12 18.79
N LEU A 134 -13.12 4.58 19.58
CA LEU A 134 -13.42 3.81 20.80
C LEU A 134 -14.03 4.66 21.90
N VAL A 135 -13.52 5.88 22.14
CA VAL A 135 -14.08 6.81 23.14
C VAL A 135 -15.51 7.19 22.78
N LEU A 136 -15.78 7.51 21.52
CA LEU A 136 -17.12 7.84 21.04
C LEU A 136 -18.09 6.65 21.11
N ALA A 137 -17.61 5.42 20.87
CA ALA A 137 -18.42 4.21 21.00
C ALA A 137 -18.78 3.91 22.47
N ARG A 138 -17.83 4.09 23.41
CA ARG A 138 -18.07 3.89 24.85
C ARG A 138 -19.07 4.88 25.43
N ARG A 139 -19.05 6.14 25.00
CA ARG A 139 -20.01 7.18 25.42
C ARG A 139 -21.45 6.92 24.99
N ARG A 140 -21.69 5.98 24.07
CA ARG A 140 -23.02 5.66 23.52
C ARG A 140 -23.68 4.42 24.11
N ARG A 141 -23.04 3.69 25.04
CA ARG A 141 -23.78 2.66 25.80
C ARG A 141 -24.82 3.39 26.66
N PRO A 142 -26.13 3.25 26.38
CA PRO A 142 -27.13 3.74 27.32
C PRO A 142 -26.91 2.96 28.60
N LEU A 143 -26.81 3.65 29.73
CA LEU A 143 -27.15 3.05 31.01
C LEU A 143 -28.54 2.45 30.78
N VAL A 144 -28.63 1.12 30.71
CA VAL A 144 -29.92 0.43 30.81
C VAL A 144 -30.39 0.78 32.21
N ALA A 145 -31.15 1.87 32.31
CA ALA A 145 -31.94 2.15 33.48
C ALA A 145 -32.82 0.93 33.63
N ALA A 146 -32.48 0.09 34.60
CA ALA A 146 -33.36 -0.93 35.12
C ALA A 146 -34.61 -0.19 35.58
N THR A 147 -35.57 -0.08 34.67
CA THR A 147 -36.93 0.33 34.99
C THR A 147 -37.49 -0.84 35.77
N THR A 148 -37.33 -0.73 37.08
CA THR A 148 -38.14 -1.43 38.06
C THR A 148 -39.61 -1.20 37.70
N ASN A 149 -40.35 -2.28 37.50
CA ASN A 149 -41.81 -2.30 37.58
C ASN A 149 -42.16 -3.74 37.98
N ARG A 150 -42.24 -3.97 39.29
CA ARG A 150 -43.48 -4.16 40.07
C ARG A 150 -44.23 -5.44 39.71
#